data_AF-A0A2I1M752-F1
#
_entry.id   AF-A0A2I1M752-F1
#
_cell.length_a   1.000
_cell.length_b   1.000
_cell.length_c   1.000
_cell.angle_alpha   90.00
_cell.angle_beta   90.00
_cell.angle_gamma   90.00
#
_symmetry.space_group_name_H-M   'P 1'
#
loop_
_entity.id
_entity.type
_entity.pdbx_description
1 polymer ?
#
loop_
_entity_poly.entity_id
_entity_poly.type
_entity_poly.pdbx_seq_one_letter_code
_entity_poly.pdbx_strand_id
1 'polypeptide(L)'
;MEKYEFTATTSKSDIIIGFAFPALLMFPILGINLTLFYLGPNSFIKENQVILFVMVVICLAGAYALIKKIQQSLIKNYTVEIYSDSIRVWQGSEELLSGSIIDCKASIKMDGVNAKSVNLNIYTDSGNIKFRARAREYRKITGPTTSSPLGTSEMRDMEEIYSLAQKIRI
;
A
#
# COMPACT_ATOMS: atom_id res chain seq x y z
N MET A 1 -12.58 27.42 4.17
CA MET A 1 -12.57 25.99 4.54
C MET A 1 -12.32 25.22 3.27
N GLU A 2 -11.22 24.48 3.23
CA GLU A 2 -10.86 23.63 2.09
C GLU A 2 -10.95 22.17 2.51
N LYS A 3 -11.40 21.31 1.60
CA LYS A 3 -11.67 19.89 1.84
C LYS A 3 -10.96 19.07 0.78
N TYR A 4 -10.22 18.07 1.22
CA TYR A 4 -9.48 17.14 0.38
C TYR A 4 -9.96 15.72 0.67
N GLU A 5 -10.26 14.95 -0.38
CA GLU A 5 -10.72 13.58 -0.27
C GLU A 5 -9.80 12.67 -1.08
N PHE A 6 -9.23 11.67 -0.43
CA PHE A 6 -8.31 10.75 -1.10
C PHE A 6 -8.27 9.38 -0.43
N THR A 7 -7.89 8.40 -1.23
CA THR A 7 -7.66 7.02 -0.79
C THR A 7 -6.19 6.80 -0.49
N ALA A 8 -5.86 6.36 0.72
CA ALA A 8 -4.49 6.08 1.11
C ALA A 8 -4.40 4.95 2.14
N THR A 9 -3.16 4.56 2.44
CA THR A 9 -2.85 3.73 3.60
C THR A 9 -2.16 4.57 4.67
N THR A 10 -2.20 4.15 5.92
CA THR A 10 -1.35 4.75 6.96
C THR A 10 0.05 4.16 6.92
N SER A 11 1.03 4.81 7.55
CA SER A 11 2.37 4.25 7.70
C SER A 11 2.38 2.87 8.39
N LYS A 12 1.47 2.59 9.32
CA LYS A 12 1.37 1.27 9.98
C LYS A 12 0.83 0.23 8.99
N SER A 13 -0.23 0.58 8.27
CA SER A 13 -0.82 -0.26 7.23
C SER A 13 0.16 -0.59 6.11
N ASP A 14 0.96 0.39 5.67
CA ASP A 14 1.96 0.20 4.60
C ASP A 14 3.08 -0.78 5.02
N ILE A 15 3.48 -0.74 6.29
CA ILE A 15 4.41 -1.72 6.87
C ILE A 15 3.79 -3.12 6.87
N ILE A 16 2.54 -3.26 7.30
CA ILE A 16 1.83 -4.54 7.30
C ILE A 16 1.76 -5.13 5.89
N ILE A 17 1.38 -4.33 4.88
CA ILE A 17 1.36 -4.77 3.48
C ILE A 17 2.76 -5.20 3.01
N GLY A 18 3.78 -4.40 3.36
CA GLY A 18 5.17 -4.67 3.02
C GLY A 18 5.73 -5.97 3.58
N PHE A 19 5.28 -6.38 4.78
CA PHE A 19 5.66 -7.66 5.40
C PHE A 19 4.78 -8.83 4.98
N ALA A 20 3.45 -8.62 4.87
CA ALA A 20 2.51 -9.68 4.53
C ALA A 20 2.78 -10.26 3.14
N PHE A 21 3.17 -9.41 2.17
CA PHE A 21 3.45 -9.84 0.81
C PHE A 21 4.59 -10.89 0.72
N PRO A 22 5.83 -10.61 1.18
CA PRO A 22 6.90 -11.60 1.13
C PRO A 22 6.64 -12.79 2.05
N ALA A 23 6.03 -12.60 3.22
CA ALA A 23 5.73 -13.69 4.14
C ALA A 23 4.77 -14.72 3.51
N LEU A 24 3.67 -14.27 2.91
CA LEU A 24 2.69 -15.16 2.27
C LEU A 24 3.24 -15.89 1.04
N LEU A 25 4.30 -15.38 0.41
CA LEU A 25 5.01 -16.08 -0.66
C LEU A 25 6.08 -17.05 -0.13
N MET A 26 6.80 -16.71 0.94
CA MET A 26 7.84 -17.56 1.50
C MET A 26 7.30 -18.78 2.24
N PHE A 27 6.19 -18.66 2.97
CA PHE A 27 5.63 -19.80 3.72
C PHE A 27 5.30 -21.02 2.85
N PRO A 28 4.65 -20.87 1.67
CA PRO A 28 4.46 -21.97 0.74
C PRO A 28 5.77 -22.60 0.25
N ILE A 29 6.76 -21.79 -0.09
CA ILE A 29 8.08 -22.27 -0.56
C ILE A 29 8.75 -23.10 0.53
N LEU A 30 8.73 -22.60 1.77
CA LEU A 30 9.28 -23.31 2.92
C LEU A 30 8.56 -24.64 3.16
N GLY A 31 7.22 -24.65 3.10
CA GLY A 31 6.42 -25.87 3.25
C GLY A 31 6.71 -26.92 2.17
N ILE A 32 6.88 -26.50 0.92
CA ILE A 32 7.27 -27.39 -0.19
C ILE A 32 8.67 -27.96 0.04
N ASN A 33 9.64 -27.11 0.40
CA ASN A 33 11.01 -27.56 0.66
C ASN A 33 11.09 -28.57 1.81
N LEU A 34 10.37 -28.34 2.91
CA LEU A 34 10.27 -29.28 4.02
C LEU A 34 9.67 -30.62 3.56
N THR A 35 8.58 -30.56 2.79
CA THR A 35 7.92 -31.76 2.25
C THR A 35 8.89 -32.59 1.40
N LEU A 36 9.61 -31.94 0.48
CA LEU A 36 10.61 -32.59 -0.37
C LEU A 36 11.78 -33.18 0.43
N PHE A 37 12.22 -32.48 1.47
CA PHE A 37 13.31 -32.95 2.34
C PHE A 37 12.95 -34.27 3.04
N TYR A 38 11.74 -34.38 3.58
CA TYR A 38 11.31 -35.58 4.30
C TYR A 38 10.91 -36.75 3.38
N LEU A 39 10.36 -36.48 2.19
CA LEU A 39 9.85 -37.53 1.28
C LEU A 39 10.88 -38.03 0.26
N GLY A 40 12.03 -37.39 0.15
CA GLY A 40 13.04 -37.72 -0.86
C GLY A 40 12.70 -37.08 -2.22
N PRO A 41 13.49 -36.09 -2.69
CA PRO A 41 13.08 -35.24 -3.82
C PRO A 41 13.02 -35.98 -5.16
N ASN A 42 13.92 -36.94 -5.41
CA ASN A 42 14.05 -37.56 -6.73
C ASN A 42 12.91 -38.53 -7.08
N SER A 43 12.42 -39.30 -6.10
CA SER A 43 11.30 -40.22 -6.29
C SER A 43 9.98 -39.44 -6.32
N PHE A 44 9.77 -38.56 -5.34
CA PHE A 44 8.50 -37.88 -5.16
C PHE A 44 8.18 -36.88 -6.28
N ILE A 45 9.16 -36.09 -6.76
CA ILE A 45 8.94 -35.12 -7.84
C ILE A 45 8.61 -35.84 -9.15
N LYS A 46 9.33 -36.92 -9.46
CA LYS A 46 9.18 -37.64 -10.73
C LYS A 46 7.84 -38.35 -10.83
N GLU A 47 7.34 -38.88 -9.71
CA GLU A 47 6.06 -39.60 -9.65
C GLU A 47 4.85 -38.65 -9.59
N ASN A 48 5.00 -37.47 -8.96
CA ASN A 48 3.89 -36.55 -8.69
C ASN A 48 4.03 -35.18 -9.39
N GLN A 49 4.80 -35.08 -10.47
CA GLN A 49 5.17 -33.80 -11.09
C GLN A 49 3.97 -32.89 -11.41
N VAL A 50 2.91 -33.45 -11.99
CA VAL A 50 1.69 -32.70 -12.36
C VAL A 50 0.95 -32.22 -11.11
N ILE A 51 0.81 -33.06 -10.10
CA ILE A 51 0.12 -32.74 -8.84
C ILE A 51 0.87 -31.62 -8.09
N LEU A 52 2.22 -31.71 -8.05
CA LEU A 52 3.06 -30.69 -7.44
C LEU A 52 2.93 -29.35 -8.14
N PHE A 53 2.91 -29.33 -9.47
CA PHE A 53 2.70 -28.10 -10.24
C PHE A 53 1.34 -27.47 -9.92
N VAL A 54 0.26 -28.26 -9.91
CA VAL A 54 -1.08 -27.77 -9.58
C VAL A 54 -1.13 -27.22 -8.15
N MET A 55 -0.54 -27.92 -7.18
CA MET A 55 -0.41 -27.46 -5.80
C MET A 55 0.29 -26.10 -5.70
N VAL A 56 1.42 -25.93 -6.39
CA VAL A 56 2.15 -24.65 -6.41
C VAL A 56 1.29 -23.52 -6.98
N VAL A 57 0.61 -23.77 -8.10
CA VAL A 57 -0.27 -22.77 -8.73
C VAL A 57 -1.41 -22.37 -7.80
N ILE A 58 -2.06 -23.34 -7.13
CA ILE A 58 -3.12 -23.08 -6.15
C ILE A 58 -2.59 -22.29 -4.95
N CYS A 59 -1.42 -22.65 -4.41
CA CYS A 59 -0.79 -21.91 -3.32
C CYS A 59 -0.47 -20.47 -3.69
N LEU A 60 0.09 -20.23 -4.88
CA LEU A 60 0.39 -18.89 -5.36
C LEU A 60 -0.89 -18.05 -5.57
N ALA A 61 -1.92 -18.65 -6.17
CA ALA A 61 -3.21 -17.99 -6.37
C ALA A 61 -3.88 -17.64 -5.03
N GLY A 62 -3.86 -18.57 -4.07
CA GLY A 62 -4.36 -18.37 -2.70
C GLY A 62 -3.60 -17.27 -1.96
N ALA A 63 -2.26 -17.29 -2.00
CA ALA A 63 -1.42 -16.25 -1.41
C ALA A 63 -1.72 -14.88 -2.01
N TYR A 64 -1.82 -14.78 -3.34
CA TYR A 64 -2.18 -13.54 -4.02
C TYR A 64 -3.56 -13.02 -3.61
N ALA A 65 -4.57 -13.89 -3.54
CA ALA A 65 -5.92 -13.52 -3.10
C ALA A 65 -5.93 -12.99 -1.66
N LEU A 66 -5.19 -13.64 -0.75
CA LEU A 66 -5.04 -13.21 0.64
C LEU A 66 -4.36 -11.84 0.74
N ILE A 67 -3.26 -11.65 0.02
CA ILE A 67 -2.55 -10.36 -0.06
C ILE A 67 -3.52 -9.26 -0.52
N LYS A 68 -4.26 -9.49 -1.59
CA LYS A 68 -5.22 -8.51 -2.13
C LYS A 68 -6.30 -8.17 -1.11
N LYS A 69 -6.79 -9.17 -0.37
CA LYS A 69 -7.78 -8.97 0.70
C LYS A 69 -7.20 -8.14 1.86
N ILE A 70 -5.97 -8.41 2.28
CA ILE A 70 -5.27 -7.62 3.30
C ILE A 70 -5.09 -6.18 2.83
N GLN A 71 -4.63 -5.97 1.60
CA GLN A 71 -4.49 -4.64 1.01
C GLN A 71 -5.82 -3.87 1.01
N GLN A 72 -6.90 -4.48 0.50
CA GLN A 72 -8.23 -3.86 0.47
C GLN A 72 -8.74 -3.49 1.86
N SER A 73 -8.43 -4.30 2.88
CA SER A 73 -8.82 -4.00 4.27
C SER A 73 -8.07 -2.79 4.85
N LEU A 74 -6.83 -2.56 4.41
CA LEU A 74 -5.93 -1.54 4.94
C LEU A 74 -5.98 -0.21 4.19
N ILE A 75 -6.47 -0.23 2.95
CA ILE A 75 -6.75 0.97 2.16
C ILE A 75 -8.02 1.62 2.70
N LYS A 76 -7.95 2.91 3.03
CA LYS A 76 -9.05 3.67 3.60
C LYS A 76 -9.22 4.99 2.87
N ASN A 77 -10.45 5.50 2.90
CA ASN A 77 -10.78 6.82 2.40
C ASN A 77 -10.62 7.82 3.54
N TYR A 78 -9.94 8.92 3.26
CA TYR A 78 -9.73 9.99 4.20
C TYR A 78 -10.34 11.28 3.67
N THR A 79 -10.91 12.03 4.60
CA THR A 79 -11.39 13.39 4.37
C THR A 79 -10.57 14.31 5.26
N VAL A 80 -9.87 15.26 4.65
CA VAL A 80 -9.04 16.24 5.35
C VAL A 80 -9.63 17.62 5.16
N GLU A 81 -9.93 18.28 6.26
CA GLU A 81 -10.50 19.63 6.29
C GLU A 81 -9.46 20.59 6.87
N ILE A 82 -9.19 21.67 6.15
CA ILE A 82 -8.29 22.74 6.61
C ILE A 82 -9.10 24.00 6.96
N TYR A 83 -8.84 24.51 8.15
CA TYR A 83 -9.41 25.72 8.72
C TYR A 83 -8.29 26.67 9.15
N SER A 84 -7.90 27.59 8.25
CA SER A 84 -6.76 28.51 8.42
C SER A 84 -5.50 27.77 8.89
N ASP A 85 -5.28 27.69 10.20
CA ASP A 85 -4.09 27.10 10.82
C ASP A 85 -4.37 25.75 11.50
N SER A 86 -5.59 25.22 11.37
CA SER A 86 -6.00 23.95 11.97
C SER A 86 -6.46 22.94 10.93
N ILE A 87 -6.30 21.67 11.26
CA ILE A 87 -6.62 20.55 10.38
C ILE A 87 -7.50 19.57 11.13
N ARG A 88 -8.47 18.99 10.42
CA ARG A 88 -9.24 17.83 10.86
C ARG A 88 -9.09 16.73 9.85
N VAL A 89 -8.86 15.52 10.34
CA VAL A 89 -8.68 14.33 9.54
C VAL A 89 -9.69 13.29 9.97
N TRP A 90 -10.49 12.88 9.00
CA TRP A 90 -11.55 11.89 9.18
C TRP A 90 -11.23 10.63 8.40
N GLN A 91 -11.56 9.48 8.98
CA GLN A 91 -11.63 8.20 8.28
C GLN A 91 -13.08 7.73 8.28
N GLY A 92 -13.79 7.99 7.17
CA GLY A 92 -15.24 7.82 7.15
C GLY A 92 -15.92 8.77 8.13
N SER A 93 -16.56 8.23 9.17
CA SER A 93 -17.23 9.01 10.22
C SER A 93 -16.39 9.20 11.50
N GLU A 94 -15.21 8.58 11.58
CA GLU A 94 -14.33 8.64 12.75
C GLU A 94 -13.31 9.78 12.60
N GLU A 95 -13.24 10.67 13.60
CA GLU A 95 -12.19 11.70 13.67
C GLU A 95 -10.89 11.07 14.16
N LEU A 96 -9.84 11.11 13.34
CA LEU A 96 -8.53 10.55 13.69
C LEU A 96 -7.55 11.58 14.26
N LEU A 97 -7.69 12.83 13.83
CA LEU A 97 -6.79 13.91 14.23
C LEU A 97 -7.51 15.25 14.06
N SER A 98 -7.39 16.12 15.06
CA SER A 98 -7.89 17.48 15.01
C SER A 98 -6.97 18.37 15.83
N GLY A 99 -6.46 19.46 15.26
CA GLY A 99 -5.51 20.32 15.95
C GLY A 99 -4.88 21.39 15.07
N SER A 100 -4.09 22.26 15.69
CA SER A 100 -3.31 23.28 14.99
C SER A 100 -2.11 22.65 14.30
N ILE A 101 -1.89 23.03 13.05
CA ILE A 101 -0.80 22.52 12.22
C ILE A 101 0.53 23.08 12.76
N ILE A 102 1.49 22.19 13.03
CA ILE A 102 2.85 22.55 13.44
C ILE A 102 3.82 22.41 12.27
N ASP A 103 3.78 21.29 11.55
CA ASP A 103 4.70 21.00 10.45
C ASP A 103 4.09 19.99 9.47
N CYS A 104 4.61 19.97 8.25
CA CYS A 104 4.22 19.06 7.18
C CYS A 104 5.42 18.60 6.33
N LYS A 105 5.59 17.29 6.25
CA LYS A 105 6.63 16.65 5.42
C LYS A 105 6.00 15.79 4.34
N ALA A 106 6.12 16.26 3.10
CA ALA A 106 5.76 15.50 1.92
C ALA A 106 7.01 14.99 1.19
N SER A 107 6.95 13.76 0.69
CA SER A 107 7.95 13.20 -0.22
C SER A 107 7.25 12.48 -1.37
N ILE A 108 7.65 12.78 -2.60
CA ILE A 108 7.08 12.18 -3.79
C ILE A 108 8.18 11.44 -4.53
N LYS A 109 7.92 10.19 -4.87
CA LYS A 109 8.78 9.43 -5.77
C LYS A 109 8.12 9.41 -7.14
N MET A 110 8.77 10.03 -8.11
CA MET A 110 8.35 10.01 -9.50
C MET A 110 8.93 8.78 -10.22
N ASP A 111 8.22 8.29 -11.23
CA ASP A 111 8.74 7.36 -12.22
C ASP A 111 8.34 7.91 -13.59
N GLY A 112 9.24 8.73 -14.16
CA GLY A 112 8.93 9.58 -15.30
C GLY A 112 8.04 10.75 -14.94
N VAL A 113 6.93 10.88 -15.66
CA VAL A 113 5.99 12.02 -15.51
C VAL A 113 4.98 11.80 -14.38
N ASN A 114 4.80 10.57 -13.91
CA ASN A 114 3.78 10.24 -12.92
C ASN A 114 4.38 9.94 -11.54
N ALA A 115 3.62 10.28 -10.49
CA ALA A 115 3.96 9.92 -9.12
C ALA A 115 3.78 8.41 -8.91
N LYS A 116 4.87 7.70 -8.62
CA LYS A 116 4.85 6.28 -8.23
C LYS A 116 4.37 6.11 -6.79
N SER A 117 4.76 7.02 -5.90
CA SER A 117 4.29 7.04 -4.52
C SER A 117 4.36 8.44 -3.92
N VAL A 118 3.38 8.78 -3.09
CA VAL A 118 3.35 10.00 -2.28
C VAL A 118 3.29 9.62 -0.81
N ASN A 119 4.18 10.22 -0.01
CA ASN A 119 4.14 10.12 1.44
C ASN A 119 3.90 11.51 2.01
N LEU A 120 2.92 11.62 2.90
CA LEU A 120 2.59 12.86 3.60
C LEU A 120 2.59 12.57 5.10
N ASN A 121 3.37 13.35 5.87
CA ASN A 121 3.34 13.35 7.32
C ASN A 121 2.86 14.72 7.77
N ILE A 122 1.80 14.75 8.57
CA ILE A 122 1.22 15.96 9.14
C ILE A 122 1.43 15.89 10.66
N TYR A 123 1.95 16.98 11.23
CA TYR A 123 2.19 17.13 12.65
C TYR A 123 1.32 18.26 13.18
N THR A 124 0.56 17.96 14.22
CA THR A 124 -0.28 18.92 14.95
C THR A 124 0.13 18.97 16.41
N ASP A 125 -0.40 19.94 17.15
CA ASP A 125 -0.31 20.02 18.60
C ASP A 125 -0.94 18.81 19.32
N SER A 126 -1.98 18.22 18.71
CA SER A 126 -2.70 17.06 19.23
C SER A 126 -2.09 15.71 18.83
N GLY A 127 -1.18 15.66 17.85
CA GLY A 127 -0.61 14.40 17.39
C GLY A 127 0.02 14.44 16.00
N ASN A 128 0.07 13.29 15.33
CA ASN A 128 0.53 13.21 13.96
C ASN A 128 -0.18 12.11 13.18
N ILE A 129 -0.28 12.30 11.87
CA ILE A 129 -0.75 11.28 10.94
C ILE A 129 0.18 11.16 9.74
N LYS A 130 0.33 9.93 9.23
CA LYS A 130 1.24 9.61 8.14
C LYS A 130 0.51 8.83 7.05
N PHE A 131 0.26 9.48 5.93
CA PHE A 131 -0.36 8.91 4.75
C PHE A 131 0.70 8.35 3.79
N ARG A 132 0.39 7.19 3.21
CA ARG A 132 1.19 6.48 2.23
C ARG A 132 0.27 6.11 1.08
N ALA A 133 0.54 6.67 -0.08
CA ALA A 133 -0.18 6.39 -1.30
C ALA A 133 0.80 5.84 -2.34
N ARG A 134 0.46 4.70 -2.95
CA ARG A 134 1.23 4.06 -4.03
C ARG A 134 0.34 3.88 -5.25
N ALA A 135 0.84 4.26 -6.41
CA ALA A 135 0.06 4.23 -7.63
C ALA A 135 -0.29 2.78 -8.00
N ARG A 136 -1.57 2.50 -8.23
CA ARG A 136 -2.02 1.24 -8.84
C ARG A 136 -1.56 1.09 -10.27
N GLU A 137 -1.55 2.19 -11.01
CA GLU A 137 -1.09 2.23 -12.40
C GLU A 137 -0.26 3.48 -12.60
N TYR A 138 0.92 3.34 -13.19
CA TYR A 138 1.78 4.49 -13.51
C TYR A 138 2.51 4.27 -14.83
N ARG A 139 2.76 5.36 -15.56
CA ARG A 139 3.48 5.31 -16.83
C ARG A 139 4.97 5.45 -16.58
N LYS A 140 5.77 4.50 -17.05
CA LYS A 140 7.24 4.56 -16.95
C LYS A 140 7.82 5.47 -18.03
N ILE A 141 9.02 6.01 -17.79
CA ILE A 141 9.79 6.76 -18.79
C ILE A 141 9.99 5.94 -20.07
N THR A 142 10.23 4.64 -19.92
CA THR A 142 10.65 3.74 -20.99
C THR A 142 9.51 3.02 -21.71
N GLY A 143 8.23 3.36 -21.47
CA GLY A 143 7.14 2.75 -22.24
C GLY A 143 5.76 2.70 -21.55
N PRO A 144 5.05 1.54 -21.61
CA PRO A 144 3.62 1.46 -21.34
C PRO A 144 3.24 1.63 -19.86
N THR A 145 1.95 1.89 -19.62
CA THR A 145 1.35 1.89 -18.28
C THR A 145 1.63 0.58 -17.57
N THR A 146 2.23 0.66 -16.38
CA THR A 146 2.56 -0.48 -15.53
C THR A 146 1.61 -0.54 -14.36
N SER A 147 1.03 -1.71 -14.09
CA SER A 147 0.27 -1.98 -12.87
C SER A 147 1.21 -2.35 -11.71
N SER A 148 0.95 -1.81 -10.53
CA SER A 148 1.67 -2.12 -9.30
C SER A 148 0.86 -3.11 -8.45
N PRO A 149 1.39 -4.32 -8.17
CA PRO A 149 0.71 -5.27 -7.29
C PRO A 149 0.60 -4.79 -5.83
N LEU A 150 1.35 -3.74 -5.47
CA LEU A 150 1.29 -3.08 -4.15
C LEU A 150 0.67 -1.68 -4.23
N GLY A 151 -0.02 -1.36 -5.32
CA GLY A 151 -0.68 -0.07 -5.49
C GLY A 151 -1.90 0.07 -4.58
N THR A 152 -1.97 1.18 -3.86
CA THR A 152 -2.99 1.45 -2.86
C THR A 152 -3.97 2.55 -3.28
N SER A 153 -3.56 3.39 -4.24
CA SER A 153 -4.25 4.63 -4.58
C SER A 153 -4.20 4.89 -6.08
N GLU A 154 -5.15 5.68 -6.57
CA GLU A 154 -5.20 6.17 -7.94
C GLU A 154 -4.35 7.43 -8.12
N MET A 155 -4.14 7.86 -9.37
CA MET A 155 -3.36 9.07 -9.65
C MET A 155 -4.03 10.33 -9.08
N ARG A 156 -5.36 10.41 -9.14
CA ARG A 156 -6.12 11.53 -8.55
C ARG A 156 -5.86 11.64 -7.05
N ASP A 157 -5.85 10.52 -6.32
CA ASP A 157 -5.54 10.53 -4.88
C ASP A 157 -4.15 11.11 -4.60
N MET A 158 -3.17 10.83 -5.47
CA MET A 158 -1.81 11.37 -5.34
C MET A 158 -1.77 12.88 -5.53
N GLU A 159 -2.49 13.38 -6.54
CA GLU A 159 -2.62 14.80 -6.85
C GLU A 159 -3.32 15.56 -5.72
N GLU A 160 -4.36 14.96 -5.13
CA GLU A 160 -5.05 15.50 -3.94
C GLU A 160 -4.12 15.57 -2.73
N ILE A 161 -3.39 14.49 -2.42
CA ILE A 161 -2.41 14.49 -1.32
C ILE A 161 -1.30 15.52 -1.55
N TYR A 162 -0.86 15.69 -2.81
CA TYR A 162 0.14 16.69 -3.15
C TYR A 162 -0.37 18.12 -3.00
N SER A 163 -1.59 18.38 -3.49
CA SER A 163 -2.24 19.69 -3.38
C SER A 163 -2.47 20.07 -1.92
N LEU A 164 -2.92 19.11 -1.10
CA LEU A 164 -3.00 19.26 0.35
C LEU A 164 -1.65 19.62 0.98
N ALA A 165 -0.58 18.91 0.59
CA ALA A 165 0.75 19.18 1.12
C ALA A 165 1.27 20.57 0.74
N GLN A 166 0.98 21.05 -0.49
CA GLN A 166 1.31 22.41 -0.90
C GLN A 166 0.52 23.42 -0.10
N LYS A 167 -0.78 23.21 0.10
CA LYS A 167 -1.63 24.12 0.87
C LYS A 167 -1.16 24.31 2.30
N ILE A 168 -0.75 23.24 2.97
CA ILE A 168 -0.26 23.30 4.36
C ILE A 168 1.09 24.04 4.47
N ARG A 169 1.87 24.12 3.39
CA ARG A 169 3.18 24.79 3.37
C ARG A 169 3.13 26.27 3.02
N ILE A 170 2.00 26.75 2.50
CA ILE A 170 1.76 28.16 2.14
C ILE A 170 1.23 28.88 3.37
#